data_AF-A0A6M3J6S5-F1
#
_entry.id   AF-A0A6M3J6S5-F1
#
_cell.length_a   1.000
_cell.length_b   1.000
_cell.length_c   1.000
_cell.angle_alpha   90.00
_cell.angle_beta   90.00
_cell.angle_gamma   90.00
#
_symmetry.space_group_name_H-M   'P 1'
#
loop_
_entity.id
_entity.type
_entity.pdbx_description
1 polymer ?
#
loop_
_entity_poly.entity_id
_entity_poly.type
_entity_poly.pdbx_seq_one_letter_code
_entity_poly.pdbx_strand_id
1 'polypeptide(L)'
;MADYKVPIITGTELSEGDLLRWSGSAWVNYADSTYQDQGAVLDDLNVLGASASDGQFLVATGAGTLAWESGATARTSIGLGSVEDTALSTWAGTTNITTLGTIATVGNITIADGGTIGQADGPLLTFDDTSNYLEITGCNIGIGTPAPSAKLHILTGNVADNLKIDSTGDGISGLSIATDGTIKGYWALARTNGQFFNEAVSGDMIFRSESNNILFGRGSGAFSVVIIASNIGIGSMDFGTNATKTYAQATGVAPTTSPADCYQMYSADIAAGHAALHVRNENDTIIKLYQQAHIADAPGDTAANNAITINAILVALETNGLLATE
;
A
#
# COMPACT_ATOMS: atom_id res chain seq x y z
N MET A 1 4.76 34.16 104.59
CA MET A 1 4.17 34.19 103.25
C MET A 1 5.00 35.16 102.44
N ALA A 2 5.83 34.65 101.52
CA ALA A 2 6.58 35.51 100.61
C ALA A 2 5.54 36.31 99.83
N ASP A 3 5.63 37.64 99.93
CA ASP A 3 4.79 38.58 99.20
C ASP A 3 4.79 38.16 97.72
N TYR A 4 3.68 37.54 97.27
CA TYR A 4 3.46 37.32 95.85
C TYR A 4 3.16 38.69 95.29
N LYS A 5 4.22 39.44 94.97
CA LYS A 5 4.13 40.70 94.26
C LYS A 5 3.40 40.40 92.96
N VAL A 6 2.09 40.66 92.95
CA VAL A 6 1.30 40.72 91.74
C VAL A 6 2.03 41.71 90.86
N PRO A 7 2.61 41.27 89.74
CA PRO A 7 3.50 42.14 89.02
C PRO A 7 2.70 43.30 88.47
N ILE A 8 3.01 44.49 88.94
CA ILE A 8 2.34 45.70 88.53
C ILE A 8 2.77 45.94 87.08
N ILE A 9 1.80 45.92 86.15
CA ILE A 9 2.02 46.35 84.77
C ILE A 9 2.20 47.88 84.84
N THR A 10 3.44 48.35 84.90
CA THR A 10 3.75 49.78 84.98
C THR A 10 3.87 50.37 83.57
N GLY A 11 2.73 50.71 82.97
CA GLY A 11 2.63 51.39 81.68
C GLY A 11 1.15 51.62 81.32
N THR A 12 0.76 52.86 81.07
CA THR A 12 -0.65 53.29 80.96
C THR A 12 -1.33 53.06 79.62
N GLU A 13 -0.71 52.39 78.65
CA GLU A 13 -1.36 52.14 77.34
C GLU A 13 -0.97 50.75 76.86
N LEU A 14 -1.66 49.72 77.35
CA LEU A 14 -1.69 48.43 76.65
C LEU A 14 -2.74 48.52 75.54
N SER A 15 -2.31 48.36 74.31
CA SER A 15 -3.14 48.36 73.11
C SER A 15 -3.33 46.93 72.58
N GLU A 16 -4.35 46.71 71.76
CA GLU A 16 -4.54 45.42 71.07
C GLU A 16 -3.31 45.12 70.19
N GLY A 17 -2.68 43.96 70.41
CA GLY A 17 -1.43 43.56 69.73
C GLY A 17 -0.17 43.60 70.61
N ASP A 18 -0.21 44.22 71.79
CA ASP A 18 0.96 44.27 72.69
C ASP A 18 1.37 42.90 73.23
N LEU A 19 2.65 42.55 73.06
CA LEU A 19 3.23 41.30 73.56
C LEU A 19 3.90 41.53 74.91
N LEU A 20 3.39 40.91 75.97
CA LEU A 20 3.95 41.05 77.31
C LEU A 20 4.98 39.96 77.60
N ARG A 21 6.22 40.36 77.93
CA ARG A 21 7.28 39.42 78.36
C ARG A 21 7.69 39.69 79.81
N TRP A 22 7.93 38.62 80.57
CA TRP A 22 8.35 38.69 81.96
C TRP A 22 9.83 39.08 82.08
N SER A 23 10.14 40.20 82.74
CA SER A 23 11.51 40.71 82.94
C SER A 23 12.23 40.13 84.17
N GLY A 24 11.59 39.24 84.92
CA GLY A 24 12.06 38.81 86.24
C GLY A 24 11.55 39.68 87.40
N SER A 25 10.92 40.83 87.13
CA SER A 25 10.35 41.70 88.17
C SER A 25 9.02 42.37 87.79
N ALA A 26 8.70 42.47 86.50
CA ALA A 26 7.41 42.94 85.98
C ALA A 26 7.12 42.34 84.59
N TRP A 27 5.83 42.27 84.22
CA TRP A 27 5.43 42.06 82.83
C TRP A 27 5.57 43.40 82.12
N VAL A 28 6.44 43.44 81.13
CA VAL A 28 6.74 44.65 80.36
C VAL A 28 6.32 44.43 78.92
N ASN A 29 5.83 45.49 78.28
CA ASN A 29 5.54 45.46 76.85
C ASN A 29 6.86 45.20 76.12
N TYR A 30 6.93 44.07 75.45
CA TYR A 30 8.05 43.65 74.65
C TYR A 30 7.67 43.99 73.23
N ALA A 31 8.26 45.06 72.70
CA ALA A 31 8.27 45.31 71.27
C ALA A 31 9.10 44.20 70.64
N ASP A 32 8.48 43.05 70.40
CA ASP A 32 9.11 41.96 69.70
C ASP A 32 9.15 42.34 68.23
N SER A 33 10.28 42.89 67.78
CA SER A 33 10.51 43.20 66.37
C SER A 33 10.55 41.95 65.48
N THR A 34 10.27 40.76 66.03
CA THR A 34 10.18 39.48 65.31
C THR A 34 8.75 38.96 65.21
N TYR A 35 7.77 39.61 65.85
CA TYR A 35 6.36 39.29 65.67
C TYR A 35 5.74 40.13 64.56
N GLN A 36 5.05 39.46 63.67
CA GLN A 36 4.30 40.10 62.61
C GLN A 36 2.82 40.25 62.91
N ASP A 37 2.30 41.43 62.60
CA ASP A 37 0.86 41.68 62.61
C ASP A 37 0.15 40.75 61.61
N GLN A 38 -0.93 40.12 62.08
CA GLN A 38 -1.73 39.22 61.25
C GLN A 38 -2.31 39.98 60.04
N GLY A 39 -1.88 39.61 58.82
CA GLY A 39 -2.32 40.23 57.58
C GLY A 39 -1.34 41.25 56.97
N ALA A 40 -0.25 41.57 57.66
CA ALA A 40 0.88 42.30 57.06
C ALA A 40 1.67 41.38 56.11
N VAL A 41 2.33 41.97 55.11
CA VAL A 41 3.34 41.26 54.31
C VAL A 41 4.44 40.77 55.25
N LEU A 42 5.02 39.58 55.00
CA LEU A 42 6.08 39.05 55.86
C LEU A 42 7.16 40.14 56.11
N ASP A 43 7.61 40.37 57.35
CA ASP A 43 8.46 41.52 57.67
C ASP A 43 9.79 41.45 56.90
N ASP A 44 10.30 40.22 56.74
CA ASP A 44 11.45 39.89 55.89
C ASP A 44 11.23 40.23 54.40
N LEU A 45 9.97 40.36 53.98
CA LEU A 45 9.55 40.71 52.62
C LEU A 45 9.12 42.18 52.50
N ASN A 46 8.98 42.94 53.59
CA ASN A 46 8.65 44.37 53.51
C ASN A 46 9.68 45.18 52.72
N VAL A 47 10.94 44.74 52.71
CA VAL A 47 12.02 45.34 51.90
C VAL A 47 11.78 45.23 50.38
N LEU A 48 10.94 44.29 49.95
CA LEU A 48 10.59 44.09 48.54
C LEU A 48 9.45 45.01 48.07
N GLY A 49 8.69 45.56 49.02
CA GLY A 49 7.43 46.25 48.75
C GLY A 49 6.31 45.30 48.30
N ALA A 50 5.11 45.86 48.09
CA ALA A 50 3.99 45.12 47.52
C ALA A 50 4.27 44.71 46.07
N SER A 51 3.69 43.60 45.62
CA SER A 51 3.72 43.22 44.21
C SER A 51 3.15 44.35 43.36
N ALA A 52 3.92 44.82 42.38
CA ALA A 52 3.56 45.92 41.49
C ALA A 52 2.63 45.50 40.33
N SER A 53 2.45 44.18 40.10
CA SER A 53 1.55 43.65 39.06
C SER A 53 1.12 42.20 39.34
N ASP A 54 0.02 41.77 38.73
CA ASP A 54 -0.43 40.37 38.77
C ASP A 54 0.62 39.43 38.15
N GLY A 55 0.79 38.24 38.74
CA GLY A 55 1.67 37.19 38.21
C GLY A 55 3.18 37.38 38.46
N GLN A 56 3.56 38.27 39.38
CA GLN A 56 4.96 38.36 39.86
C GLN A 56 5.32 37.16 40.74
N PHE A 57 6.56 36.70 40.62
CA PHE A 57 7.12 35.64 41.45
C PHE A 57 8.26 36.18 42.30
N LEU A 58 8.40 35.63 43.50
CA LEU A 58 9.58 35.82 44.35
C LEU A 58 10.66 34.86 43.90
N VAL A 59 11.82 35.39 43.54
CA VAL A 59 13.02 34.59 43.27
C VAL A 59 14.20 35.16 44.04
N ALA A 60 15.18 34.33 44.35
CA ALA A 60 16.44 34.79 44.91
C ALA A 60 17.29 35.41 43.79
N THR A 61 17.73 36.65 43.99
CA THR A 61 18.65 37.37 43.09
C THR A 61 20.09 37.38 43.61
N GLY A 62 20.30 36.92 44.85
CA GLY A 62 21.58 36.81 45.52
C GLY A 62 21.44 36.13 46.89
N ALA A 63 22.57 35.88 47.57
CA ALA A 63 22.55 35.27 48.91
C ALA A 63 21.77 36.17 49.88
N GLY A 64 20.66 35.64 50.42
CA GLY A 64 19.79 36.37 51.35
C GLY A 64 19.00 37.53 50.72
N THR A 65 18.92 37.62 49.39
CA THR A 65 18.18 38.68 48.69
C THR A 65 17.12 38.08 47.77
N LEU A 66 15.88 38.48 47.99
CA LEU A 66 14.75 38.17 47.12
C LEU A 66 14.46 39.38 46.22
N ALA A 67 13.75 39.18 45.12
CA ALA A 67 13.15 40.25 44.33
C ALA A 67 11.83 39.78 43.71
N TRP A 68 10.91 40.73 43.48
CA TRP A 68 9.75 40.50 42.62
C TRP A 68 10.21 40.55 41.16
N GLU A 69 10.08 39.44 40.46
CA GLU A 69 10.42 39.37 39.05
C GLU A 69 9.18 39.39 38.15
N SER A 70 9.36 39.95 36.95
CA SER A 70 8.34 39.89 35.90
C SER A 70 8.07 38.44 35.49
N GLY A 71 6.88 38.16 34.95
CA GLY A 71 6.58 36.82 34.41
C GLY A 71 7.60 36.33 33.37
N ALA A 72 8.26 37.23 32.63
CA ALA A 72 9.29 36.87 31.64
C ALA A 72 10.60 36.40 32.30
N THR A 73 11.07 37.10 33.34
CA THR A 73 12.25 36.66 34.11
C THR A 73 11.94 35.40 34.89
N ALA A 74 10.74 35.28 35.48
CA ALA A 74 10.31 34.08 36.19
C ALA A 74 10.36 32.85 35.29
N ARG A 75 9.83 32.91 34.05
CA ARG A 75 9.96 31.84 33.04
C ARG A 75 11.42 31.48 32.76
N THR A 76 12.32 32.45 32.74
CA THR A 76 13.77 32.21 32.58
C THR A 76 14.33 31.48 33.81
N SER A 77 13.98 31.91 35.02
CA SER A 77 14.45 31.33 36.28
C SER A 77 13.97 29.89 36.51
N ILE A 78 12.78 29.53 36.03
CA ILE A 78 12.24 28.15 36.09
C ILE A 78 12.55 27.31 34.84
N GLY A 79 13.38 27.82 33.93
CA GLY A 79 13.83 27.11 32.73
C GLY A 79 12.77 26.96 31.63
N LEU A 80 11.63 27.65 31.73
CA LEU A 80 10.55 27.63 30.74
C LEU A 80 10.73 28.62 29.60
N GLY A 81 11.64 29.61 29.74
CA GLY A 81 11.94 30.58 28.68
C GLY A 81 12.52 29.95 27.41
N SER A 82 13.09 28.75 27.51
CA SER A 82 13.63 27.99 26.38
C SER A 82 12.67 26.93 25.84
N VAL A 83 11.54 26.67 26.50
CA VAL A 83 10.55 25.67 26.04
C VAL A 83 9.74 26.17 24.83
N GLU A 84 9.73 27.50 24.61
CA GLU A 84 9.06 28.13 23.47
C GLU A 84 9.93 28.12 22.19
N ASP A 85 11.26 28.22 22.32
CA ASP A 85 12.19 28.42 21.18
C ASP A 85 13.35 27.42 21.08
N THR A 86 13.49 26.48 22.02
CA THR A 86 14.50 25.41 21.96
C THR A 86 13.80 24.07 21.84
N ALA A 87 14.18 23.27 20.83
CA ALA A 87 13.59 21.95 20.61
C ALA A 87 13.52 21.16 21.92
N LEU A 88 12.30 20.79 22.33
CA LEU A 88 12.00 20.11 23.59
C LEU A 88 12.87 18.85 23.78
N SER A 89 13.37 18.25 22.70
CA SER A 89 14.27 17.09 22.66
C SER A 89 15.71 17.33 23.14
N THR A 90 16.11 18.57 23.42
CA THR A 90 17.49 18.91 23.86
C THR A 90 17.61 19.23 25.34
N TRP A 91 16.50 19.24 26.08
CA TRP A 91 16.52 19.36 27.54
C TRP A 91 17.17 18.11 28.18
N ALA A 92 18.06 18.28 29.15
CA ALA A 92 18.70 17.15 29.83
C ALA A 92 17.64 16.35 30.62
N GLY A 93 17.46 15.06 30.30
CA GLY A 93 16.39 14.21 30.84
C GLY A 93 15.22 13.92 29.87
N THR A 94 15.32 14.38 28.62
CA THR A 94 14.30 14.28 27.56
C THR A 94 14.11 12.92 26.90
N THR A 95 14.77 11.88 27.38
CA THR A 95 14.51 10.49 26.96
C THR A 95 13.04 10.06 27.16
N ASN A 96 12.18 10.90 27.74
CA ASN A 96 10.80 10.63 28.11
C ASN A 96 9.74 11.56 27.48
N ILE A 97 9.97 12.25 26.35
CA ILE A 97 8.81 12.82 25.61
C ILE A 97 8.11 11.66 24.88
N THR A 98 7.45 10.80 25.65
CA THR A 98 6.76 9.60 25.17
C THR A 98 5.37 9.91 24.60
N THR A 99 4.86 11.11 24.87
CA THR A 99 3.60 11.61 24.33
C THR A 99 3.79 13.06 23.90
N LEU A 100 3.80 13.29 22.60
CA LEU A 100 3.46 14.61 22.06
C LEU A 100 1.96 14.59 21.75
N GLY A 101 1.28 15.71 21.97
CA GLY A 101 -0.09 15.89 21.49
C GLY A 101 -0.15 15.97 19.96
N THR A 102 -1.13 16.67 19.42
CA THR A 102 -1.18 16.93 17.98
C THR A 102 -0.02 17.82 17.54
N ILE A 103 0.81 17.32 16.62
CA ILE A 103 1.83 18.13 15.94
C ILE A 103 1.13 18.86 14.79
N ALA A 104 0.71 20.10 15.04
CA ALA A 104 -0.26 20.78 14.18
C ALA A 104 0.32 21.39 12.87
N THR A 105 1.58 21.86 12.85
CA THR A 105 2.25 22.50 11.67
C THR A 105 3.68 22.94 12.07
N VAL A 106 4.79 22.97 11.31
CA VAL A 106 5.20 22.59 9.94
C VAL A 106 6.70 22.18 9.99
N GLY A 107 7.07 21.06 9.39
CA GLY A 107 8.45 20.56 9.26
C GLY A 107 8.46 19.09 8.80
N ASN A 108 9.63 18.54 8.51
CA ASN A 108 9.74 17.09 8.31
C ASN A 108 9.52 16.39 9.65
N ILE A 109 8.70 15.34 9.67
CA ILE A 109 8.73 14.39 10.78
C ILE A 109 9.92 13.47 10.49
N THR A 110 11.07 13.75 11.11
CA THR A 110 12.23 12.86 11.05
C THR A 110 12.03 11.73 12.06
N ILE A 111 11.86 10.52 11.54
CA ILE A 111 11.78 9.30 12.33
C ILE A 111 13.17 8.64 12.33
N ALA A 112 13.66 8.22 13.49
CA ALA A 112 14.90 7.46 13.58
C ALA A 112 14.76 6.09 12.91
N ASP A 113 15.87 5.46 12.51
CA ASP A 113 15.87 4.10 11.97
C ASP A 113 15.13 3.12 12.90
N GLY A 114 14.22 2.32 12.33
CA GLY A 114 13.33 1.40 13.06
C GLY A 114 12.17 2.09 13.80
N GLY A 115 12.04 3.41 13.70
CA GLY A 115 10.92 4.16 14.24
C GLY A 115 9.67 4.05 13.37
N THR A 116 8.52 4.40 13.96
CA THR A 116 7.23 4.22 13.32
C THR A 116 6.34 5.46 13.41
N ILE A 117 5.47 5.64 12.43
CA ILE A 117 4.34 6.56 12.47
C ILE A 117 3.07 5.72 12.44
N GLY A 118 2.33 5.68 13.55
CA GLY A 118 1.12 4.88 13.68
C GLY A 118 0.76 4.57 15.14
N GLN A 119 -0.35 3.87 15.32
CA GLN A 119 -0.77 3.34 16.63
C GLN A 119 -0.37 1.87 16.75
N ALA A 120 -0.10 1.39 17.98
CA ALA A 120 0.32 -0.01 18.21
C ALA A 120 -0.67 -1.05 17.65
N ASP A 121 -1.97 -0.74 17.71
CA ASP A 121 -3.05 -1.57 17.16
C ASP A 121 -3.68 -0.87 15.93
N GLY A 122 -2.97 -0.78 14.80
CA GLY A 122 -3.50 -0.14 13.59
C GLY A 122 -2.51 -0.07 12.43
N PRO A 123 -2.77 0.79 11.42
CA PRO A 123 -1.81 1.06 10.36
C PRO A 123 -0.49 1.54 10.95
N LEU A 124 0.59 0.88 10.55
CA LEU A 124 1.95 1.25 10.94
C LEU A 124 2.74 1.58 9.68
N LEU A 125 3.32 2.78 9.63
CA LEU A 125 4.33 3.15 8.66
C LEU A 125 5.70 3.06 9.33
N THR A 126 6.48 2.05 8.96
CA THR A 126 7.83 1.84 9.50
C THR A 126 8.86 2.33 8.49
N PHE A 127 9.82 3.12 8.98
CA PHE A 127 11.00 3.51 8.22
C PHE A 127 12.18 2.65 8.69
N ASP A 128 12.50 1.61 7.92
CA ASP A 128 13.66 0.74 8.15
C ASP A 128 14.78 1.15 7.18
N ASP A 129 15.78 1.86 7.70
CA ASP A 129 16.97 2.28 6.97
C ASP A 129 18.00 1.14 6.89
N THR A 130 17.99 0.22 7.85
CA THR A 130 18.83 -0.99 7.82
C THR A 130 18.57 -1.81 6.55
N SER A 131 17.32 -1.92 6.13
CA SER A 131 16.95 -2.61 4.88
C SER A 131 16.53 -1.69 3.73
N ASN A 132 16.47 -0.37 3.95
CA ASN A 132 15.98 0.65 3.01
C ASN A 132 14.55 0.37 2.50
N TYR A 133 13.64 -0.07 3.37
CA TYR A 133 12.26 -0.37 3.01
C TYR A 133 11.27 0.62 3.60
N LEU A 134 10.27 0.98 2.80
CA LEU A 134 9.04 1.57 3.31
C LEU A 134 8.06 0.42 3.62
N GLU A 135 7.89 0.11 4.89
CA GLU A 135 6.96 -0.95 5.31
C GLU A 135 5.63 -0.34 5.75
N ILE A 136 4.53 -0.86 5.19
CA ILE A 136 3.16 -0.53 5.62
C ILE A 136 2.48 -1.82 6.07
N THR A 137 2.17 -1.93 7.36
CA THR A 137 1.55 -3.12 7.95
C THR A 137 0.26 -2.80 8.69
N GLY A 138 -0.51 -3.84 9.00
CA GLY A 138 -1.77 -3.71 9.74
C GLY A 138 -2.96 -3.13 8.94
N CYS A 139 -2.76 -2.73 7.69
CA CYS A 139 -3.81 -2.08 6.89
C CYS A 139 -3.79 -2.48 5.39
N ASN A 140 -4.66 -1.81 4.61
CA ASN A 140 -4.69 -1.83 3.15
C ASN A 140 -4.18 -0.46 2.65
N ILE A 141 -3.44 -0.45 1.54
CA ILE A 141 -2.92 0.77 0.91
C ILE A 141 -3.91 1.23 -0.15
N GLY A 142 -4.55 2.37 0.11
CA GLY A 142 -5.39 3.08 -0.86
C GLY A 142 -4.63 4.24 -1.49
N ILE A 143 -4.56 4.27 -2.82
CA ILE A 143 -4.11 5.44 -3.60
C ILE A 143 -5.33 5.99 -4.31
N GLY A 144 -5.74 7.21 -3.97
CA GLY A 144 -6.94 7.85 -4.54
C GLY A 144 -8.28 7.33 -4.02
N THR A 145 -8.29 6.46 -3.00
CA THR A 145 -9.50 5.97 -2.32
C THR A 145 -9.36 5.99 -0.80
N PRO A 146 -10.36 6.46 -0.05
CA PRO A 146 -10.38 6.37 1.41
C PRO A 146 -10.85 5.00 1.93
N ALA A 147 -11.32 4.10 1.05
CA ALA A 147 -11.85 2.79 1.42
C ALA A 147 -11.27 1.68 0.52
N PRO A 148 -9.97 1.34 0.66
CA PRO A 148 -9.34 0.29 -0.13
C PRO A 148 -9.93 -1.10 0.20
N SER A 149 -10.47 -1.80 -0.80
CA SER A 149 -11.08 -3.13 -0.66
C SER A 149 -10.09 -4.30 -0.86
N ALA A 150 -8.85 -4.00 -1.20
CA ALA A 150 -7.76 -4.96 -1.35
C ALA A 150 -6.48 -4.39 -0.71
N LYS A 151 -5.45 -5.24 -0.54
CA LYS A 151 -4.17 -4.84 0.09
C LYS A 151 -3.50 -3.66 -0.61
N LEU A 152 -3.60 -3.61 -1.95
CA LEU A 152 -3.28 -2.44 -2.75
C LEU A 152 -4.51 -2.11 -3.61
N HIS A 153 -5.05 -0.91 -3.48
CA HIS A 153 -6.16 -0.41 -4.31
C HIS A 153 -5.78 0.98 -4.84
N ILE A 154 -5.63 1.07 -6.17
CA ILE A 154 -5.45 2.33 -6.88
C ILE A 154 -6.79 2.69 -7.52
N LEU A 155 -7.39 3.80 -7.09
CA LEU A 155 -8.65 4.33 -7.63
C LEU A 155 -8.40 5.69 -8.26
N THR A 156 -8.89 5.89 -9.49
CA THR A 156 -8.76 7.15 -10.20
C THR A 156 -10.12 7.74 -10.53
N GLY A 157 -10.24 9.06 -10.36
CA GLY A 157 -11.52 9.76 -10.43
C GLY A 157 -11.84 10.35 -11.81
N ASN A 158 -10.85 10.88 -12.55
CA ASN A 158 -11.07 11.58 -13.83
C ASN A 158 -9.81 11.72 -14.73
N VAL A 159 -8.64 11.29 -14.28
CA VAL A 159 -7.40 11.24 -15.07
C VAL A 159 -6.93 9.78 -15.08
N ALA A 160 -6.51 9.26 -16.23
CA ALA A 160 -6.08 7.88 -16.37
C ALA A 160 -4.72 7.64 -15.68
N ASP A 161 -4.71 7.59 -14.34
CA ASP A 161 -3.53 7.13 -13.60
C ASP A 161 -3.54 5.61 -13.56
N ASN A 162 -2.71 5.01 -14.41
CA ASN A 162 -2.48 3.57 -14.40
C ASN A 162 -1.46 3.21 -13.31
N LEU A 163 -1.33 1.91 -13.00
CA LEU A 163 -0.11 1.42 -12.37
C LEU A 163 1.03 1.53 -13.40
N LYS A 164 1.82 2.60 -13.32
CA LYS A 164 3.01 2.75 -14.17
C LYS A 164 4.15 1.89 -13.59
N ILE A 165 4.55 0.87 -14.36
CA ILE A 165 5.73 0.05 -14.06
C ILE A 165 6.79 0.39 -15.10
N ASP A 166 7.86 1.06 -14.66
CA ASP A 166 8.90 1.61 -15.52
C ASP A 166 10.26 1.33 -14.90
N SER A 167 11.14 0.73 -15.69
CA SER A 167 12.53 0.45 -15.30
C SER A 167 13.49 1.32 -16.12
N THR A 168 14.72 1.48 -15.65
CA THR A 168 15.81 2.07 -16.45
C THR A 168 16.90 1.03 -16.69
N GLY A 169 17.75 1.27 -17.69
CA GLY A 169 18.75 0.29 -18.13
C GLY A 169 18.12 -1.04 -18.58
N ASP A 170 18.80 -2.14 -18.23
CA ASP A 170 18.43 -3.52 -18.60
C ASP A 170 17.38 -4.14 -17.66
N GLY A 171 16.88 -3.40 -16.66
CA GLY A 171 15.88 -3.91 -15.71
C GLY A 171 14.54 -4.21 -16.36
N ILE A 172 13.74 -5.10 -15.79
CA ILE A 172 12.42 -5.51 -16.32
C ILE A 172 11.34 -4.49 -15.97
N SER A 173 10.50 -4.12 -16.95
CA SER A 173 9.25 -3.39 -16.71
C SER A 173 8.08 -4.39 -16.76
N GLY A 174 7.52 -4.78 -15.62
CA GLY A 174 6.37 -5.69 -15.57
C GLY A 174 5.98 -6.19 -14.19
N LEU A 175 4.91 -6.97 -14.15
CA LEU A 175 4.45 -7.69 -12.96
C LEU A 175 5.10 -9.09 -12.93
N SER A 176 5.81 -9.38 -11.85
CA SER A 176 6.28 -10.73 -11.52
C SER A 176 5.31 -11.39 -10.55
N ILE A 177 4.91 -12.62 -10.84
CA ILE A 177 3.98 -13.39 -10.00
C ILE A 177 4.79 -14.50 -9.34
N ALA A 178 4.88 -14.49 -8.00
CA ALA A 178 5.68 -15.44 -7.23
C ALA A 178 4.82 -16.24 -6.25
N THR A 179 5.30 -17.43 -5.89
CA THR A 179 4.78 -18.25 -4.78
C THR A 179 5.97 -18.73 -3.98
N ASP A 180 5.91 -18.54 -2.65
CA ASP A 180 7.00 -18.87 -1.72
C ASP A 180 8.37 -18.28 -2.12
N GLY A 181 8.37 -17.00 -2.51
CA GLY A 181 9.58 -16.26 -2.90
C GLY A 181 10.14 -16.62 -4.29
N THR A 182 9.55 -17.59 -5.00
CA THR A 182 9.99 -18.00 -6.34
C THR A 182 9.03 -17.48 -7.41
N ILE A 183 9.55 -16.81 -8.45
CA ILE A 183 8.73 -16.33 -9.57
C ILE A 183 8.20 -17.52 -10.38
N LYS A 184 6.93 -17.47 -10.76
CA LYS A 184 6.19 -18.48 -11.54
C LYS A 184 5.62 -17.94 -12.85
N GLY A 185 5.54 -16.62 -13.01
CA GLY A 185 5.09 -16.01 -14.26
C GLY A 185 5.34 -14.52 -14.34
N TYR A 186 5.18 -13.97 -15.54
CA TYR A 186 5.46 -12.58 -15.87
C TYR A 186 4.41 -12.02 -16.82
N TRP A 187 3.98 -10.78 -16.56
CA TRP A 187 3.36 -9.88 -17.54
C TRP A 187 4.26 -8.66 -17.67
N ALA A 188 5.07 -8.62 -18.73
CA ALA A 188 6.20 -7.70 -18.80
C ALA A 188 6.53 -7.29 -20.23
N LEU A 189 7.43 -6.31 -20.35
CA LEU A 189 8.09 -5.92 -21.59
C LEU A 189 9.53 -6.41 -21.59
N ALA A 190 9.95 -7.04 -22.68
CA ALA A 190 11.37 -7.24 -22.94
C ALA A 190 12.01 -5.88 -23.30
N ARG A 191 13.17 -5.58 -22.72
CA ARG A 191 13.94 -4.34 -22.93
C ARG A 191 15.31 -4.60 -23.54
N THR A 192 15.79 -5.83 -23.49
CA THR A 192 16.99 -6.27 -24.20
C THR A 192 16.76 -7.63 -24.84
N ASN A 193 17.63 -8.00 -25.79
CA ASN A 193 17.52 -9.27 -26.48
C ASN A 193 17.70 -10.45 -25.52
N GLY A 194 16.90 -11.50 -25.70
CA GLY A 194 16.97 -12.74 -24.92
C GLY A 194 16.29 -12.68 -23.54
N GLN A 195 15.59 -11.59 -23.19
CA GLN A 195 14.83 -11.52 -21.95
C GLN A 195 13.55 -12.35 -22.04
N PHE A 196 13.30 -13.20 -21.04
CA PHE A 196 12.17 -14.14 -20.93
C PHE A 196 12.16 -15.28 -21.96
N PHE A 197 12.42 -14.98 -23.24
CA PHE A 197 12.60 -15.94 -24.32
C PHE A 197 13.90 -15.61 -25.07
N ASN A 198 14.61 -16.63 -25.56
CA ASN A 198 15.89 -16.45 -26.25
C ASN A 198 15.80 -15.54 -27.49
N GLU A 199 14.63 -15.50 -28.14
CA GLU A 199 14.37 -14.73 -29.36
C GLU A 199 13.68 -13.39 -29.09
N ALA A 200 13.30 -13.09 -27.84
CA ALA A 200 12.66 -11.83 -27.52
C ALA A 200 13.60 -10.65 -27.79
N VAL A 201 13.05 -9.56 -28.30
CA VAL A 201 13.76 -8.30 -28.55
C VAL A 201 13.14 -7.17 -27.73
N SER A 202 13.85 -6.04 -27.62
CA SER A 202 13.33 -4.86 -26.92
C SER A 202 12.00 -4.40 -27.51
N GLY A 203 10.99 -4.22 -26.66
CA GLY A 203 9.64 -3.78 -27.01
C GLY A 203 8.62 -4.92 -27.08
N ASP A 204 9.05 -6.18 -27.06
CA ASP A 204 8.12 -7.31 -27.09
C ASP A 204 7.28 -7.38 -25.81
N MET A 205 5.97 -7.60 -25.98
CA MET A 205 5.06 -7.89 -24.87
C MET A 205 5.11 -9.36 -24.50
N ILE A 206 5.29 -9.64 -23.22
CA ILE A 206 5.50 -10.98 -22.69
C ILE A 206 4.38 -11.35 -21.72
N PHE A 207 3.73 -12.48 -22.04
CA PHE A 207 2.93 -13.24 -21.10
C PHE A 207 3.60 -14.59 -20.96
N ARG A 208 4.27 -14.85 -19.83
CA ARG A 208 5.06 -16.08 -19.66
C ARG A 208 4.73 -16.78 -18.35
N SER A 209 4.71 -18.11 -18.43
CA SER A 209 4.63 -19.02 -17.30
C SER A 209 5.91 -19.84 -17.24
N GLU A 210 6.49 -19.99 -16.04
CA GLU A 210 7.64 -20.88 -15.82
C GLU A 210 7.24 -22.36 -15.93
N SER A 211 5.94 -22.65 -15.82
CA SER A 211 5.39 -24.00 -16.03
C SER A 211 5.07 -24.29 -17.50
N ASN A 212 5.48 -23.42 -18.44
CA ASN A 212 5.26 -23.51 -19.90
C ASN A 212 3.81 -23.50 -20.38
N ASN A 213 2.85 -23.33 -19.46
CA ASN A 213 1.43 -23.35 -19.78
C ASN A 213 0.82 -21.96 -19.62
N ILE A 214 0.09 -21.50 -20.64
CA ILE A 214 -0.71 -20.27 -20.61
C ILE A 214 -2.15 -20.66 -20.91
N LEU A 215 -3.05 -20.40 -19.96
CA LEU A 215 -4.46 -20.78 -20.06
C LEU A 215 -5.33 -19.53 -20.08
N PHE A 216 -6.27 -19.47 -21.02
CA PHE A 216 -7.30 -18.45 -21.10
C PHE A 216 -8.67 -19.13 -21.01
N GLY A 217 -9.53 -18.71 -20.09
CA GLY A 217 -10.80 -19.40 -19.86
C GLY A 217 -11.81 -18.58 -19.06
N ARG A 218 -13.01 -19.14 -18.87
CA ARG A 218 -14.09 -18.55 -18.10
C ARG A 218 -14.42 -19.40 -16.87
N GLY A 219 -14.42 -18.78 -15.70
CA GLY A 219 -14.69 -19.46 -14.42
C GLY A 219 -13.61 -20.48 -14.03
N SER A 220 -13.95 -21.41 -13.14
CA SER A 220 -13.05 -22.47 -12.65
C SER A 220 -13.12 -23.77 -13.49
N GLY A 221 -13.75 -23.71 -14.67
CA GLY A 221 -13.98 -24.87 -15.54
C GLY A 221 -12.93 -25.04 -16.65
N ALA A 222 -13.35 -25.59 -17.79
CA ALA A 222 -12.49 -25.78 -18.96
C ALA A 222 -11.95 -24.45 -19.51
N PHE A 223 -10.72 -24.47 -20.03
CA PHE A 223 -10.11 -23.35 -20.74
C PHE A 223 -10.72 -23.19 -22.14
N SER A 224 -10.75 -21.96 -22.64
CA SER A 224 -11.14 -21.64 -24.01
C SER A 224 -9.96 -21.76 -24.97
N VAL A 225 -8.82 -21.19 -24.60
CA VAL A 225 -7.57 -21.23 -25.38
C VAL A 225 -6.44 -21.60 -24.44
N VAL A 226 -5.52 -22.42 -24.92
CA VAL A 226 -4.35 -22.85 -24.15
C VAL A 226 -3.11 -22.90 -25.03
N ILE A 227 -1.97 -22.56 -24.43
CA ILE A 227 -0.65 -22.81 -24.98
C ILE A 227 0.06 -23.76 -24.02
N ILE A 228 0.45 -24.95 -24.49
CA ILE A 228 1.19 -25.97 -23.71
C ILE A 228 2.29 -26.54 -24.58
N ALA A 229 3.52 -26.61 -24.07
CA ALA A 229 4.67 -27.20 -24.77
C ALA A 229 4.83 -26.71 -26.23
N SER A 230 4.52 -25.42 -26.48
CA SER A 230 4.53 -24.75 -27.79
C SER A 230 3.40 -25.11 -28.77
N ASN A 231 2.41 -25.90 -28.36
CA ASN A 231 1.19 -26.15 -29.13
C ASN A 231 0.07 -25.18 -28.72
N ILE A 232 -0.84 -24.88 -29.65
CA ILE A 232 -2.02 -24.03 -29.40
C ILE A 232 -3.27 -24.91 -29.42
N GLY A 233 -4.05 -24.85 -28.35
CA GLY A 233 -5.29 -25.59 -28.20
C GLY A 233 -6.48 -24.65 -28.06
N ILE A 234 -7.59 -24.97 -28.72
CA ILE A 234 -8.90 -24.34 -28.48
C ILE A 234 -9.84 -25.40 -27.91
N GLY A 235 -10.18 -25.27 -26.63
CA GLY A 235 -10.98 -26.25 -25.89
C GLY A 235 -10.34 -27.63 -25.70
N SER A 236 -9.09 -27.84 -26.15
CA SER A 236 -8.31 -29.07 -25.97
C SER A 236 -6.91 -28.76 -25.46
N MET A 237 -6.38 -29.62 -24.58
CA MET A 237 -4.97 -29.69 -24.21
C MET A 237 -4.33 -31.00 -24.65
N ASP A 238 -5.12 -31.88 -25.26
CA ASP A 238 -4.66 -33.16 -25.76
C ASP A 238 -4.07 -32.95 -27.14
N PHE A 239 -2.78 -33.24 -27.25
CA PHE A 239 -2.03 -33.24 -28.50
C PHE A 239 -1.42 -34.63 -28.70
N GLY A 240 -1.09 -34.96 -29.95
CA GLY A 240 -0.32 -36.17 -30.23
C GLY A 240 0.98 -36.19 -29.42
N THR A 241 1.44 -37.38 -29.02
CA THR A 241 2.61 -37.53 -28.13
C THR A 241 3.91 -36.98 -28.71
N ASN A 242 3.98 -36.77 -30.03
CA ASN A 242 5.08 -36.17 -30.76
C ASN A 242 4.76 -34.77 -31.33
N ALA A 243 3.62 -34.18 -30.96
CA ALA A 243 3.17 -32.91 -31.52
C ALA A 243 4.08 -31.76 -31.09
N THR A 244 4.59 -31.02 -32.06
CA THR A 244 5.40 -29.82 -31.85
C THR A 244 4.88 -28.69 -32.72
N LYS A 245 4.56 -27.54 -32.10
CA LYS A 245 4.04 -26.34 -32.79
C LYS A 245 2.76 -26.59 -33.59
N THR A 246 1.87 -27.43 -33.07
CA THR A 246 0.59 -27.78 -33.71
C THR A 246 -0.58 -26.96 -33.17
N TYR A 247 -1.62 -26.80 -33.98
CA TYR A 247 -2.93 -26.30 -33.57
C TYR A 247 -3.91 -27.47 -33.41
N ALA A 248 -4.67 -27.48 -32.30
CA ALA A 248 -5.76 -28.44 -32.08
C ALA A 248 -7.03 -27.73 -31.61
N GLN A 249 -8.18 -28.15 -32.14
CA GLN A 249 -9.49 -27.69 -31.70
C GLN A 249 -10.31 -28.89 -31.22
N ALA A 250 -10.84 -28.82 -29.99
CA ALA A 250 -11.75 -29.85 -29.50
C ALA A 250 -13.04 -29.91 -30.33
N THR A 251 -13.54 -31.12 -30.54
CA THR A 251 -14.87 -31.33 -31.12
C THR A 251 -15.94 -30.89 -30.12
N GLY A 252 -16.85 -30.03 -30.57
CA GLY A 252 -18.04 -29.61 -29.83
C GLY A 252 -19.32 -30.01 -30.56
N VAL A 253 -20.45 -29.50 -30.08
CA VAL A 253 -21.72 -29.60 -30.82
C VAL A 253 -21.60 -28.79 -32.10
N ALA A 254 -21.85 -29.42 -33.25
CA ALA A 254 -21.81 -28.74 -34.54
C ALA A 254 -22.80 -27.57 -34.56
N PRO A 255 -22.41 -26.38 -35.07
CA PRO A 255 -23.33 -25.27 -35.25
C PRO A 255 -24.53 -25.69 -36.11
N THR A 256 -25.72 -25.19 -35.79
CA THR A 256 -26.97 -25.49 -36.53
C THR A 256 -27.45 -24.33 -37.41
N THR A 257 -26.86 -23.14 -37.28
CA THR A 257 -27.24 -21.93 -38.02
C THR A 257 -26.04 -21.32 -38.73
N SER A 258 -26.30 -20.65 -39.85
CA SER A 258 -25.29 -19.94 -40.63
C SER A 258 -25.43 -18.43 -40.38
N PRO A 259 -24.42 -17.77 -39.80
CA PRO A 259 -24.44 -16.32 -39.66
C PRO A 259 -24.27 -15.64 -41.03
N ALA A 260 -24.95 -14.50 -41.22
CA ALA A 260 -24.76 -13.67 -42.41
C ALA A 260 -23.36 -13.05 -42.42
N ASP A 261 -22.79 -12.83 -43.60
CA ASP A 261 -21.53 -12.11 -43.84
C ASP A 261 -20.29 -12.74 -43.17
N CYS A 262 -20.36 -14.01 -42.75
CA CYS A 262 -19.20 -14.75 -42.23
C CYS A 262 -19.37 -16.26 -42.37
N TYR A 263 -18.27 -16.98 -42.18
CA TYR A 263 -18.25 -18.44 -42.09
C TYR A 263 -17.81 -18.88 -40.71
N GLN A 264 -18.17 -20.11 -40.32
CA GLN A 264 -17.75 -20.73 -39.07
C GLN A 264 -16.83 -21.91 -39.36
N MET A 265 -15.70 -21.97 -38.67
CA MET A 265 -14.77 -23.09 -38.71
C MET A 265 -14.86 -23.88 -37.39
N TYR A 266 -15.06 -25.19 -37.47
CA TYR A 266 -15.22 -26.03 -36.28
C TYR A 266 -14.72 -27.46 -36.47
N SER A 267 -14.43 -28.13 -35.36
CA SER A 267 -14.18 -29.58 -35.33
C SER A 267 -15.49 -30.32 -35.04
N ALA A 268 -15.78 -31.32 -35.85
CA ALA A 268 -16.89 -32.25 -35.64
C ALA A 268 -16.54 -33.65 -36.14
N ASP A 269 -17.18 -34.65 -35.56
CA ASP A 269 -17.04 -36.05 -35.94
C ASP A 269 -17.69 -36.32 -37.31
N ILE A 270 -16.93 -36.90 -38.24
CA ILE A 270 -17.44 -37.47 -39.50
C ILE A 270 -18.07 -38.84 -39.25
N ALA A 271 -17.49 -39.58 -38.31
CA ALA A 271 -17.99 -40.80 -37.70
C ALA A 271 -17.57 -40.81 -36.23
N ALA A 272 -18.16 -41.66 -35.38
CA ALA A 272 -17.87 -41.69 -33.96
C ALA A 272 -16.36 -41.84 -33.68
N GLY A 273 -15.75 -40.82 -33.06
CA GLY A 273 -14.31 -40.79 -32.74
C GLY A 273 -13.40 -40.33 -33.89
N HIS A 274 -13.96 -39.87 -35.02
CA HIS A 274 -13.23 -39.46 -36.21
C HIS A 274 -13.54 -38.00 -36.54
N ALA A 275 -12.88 -37.08 -35.83
CA ALA A 275 -13.05 -35.65 -36.00
C ALA A 275 -12.35 -35.09 -37.26
N ALA A 276 -12.95 -34.08 -37.88
CA ALA A 276 -12.38 -33.38 -39.03
C ALA A 276 -12.71 -31.89 -39.01
N LEU A 277 -11.95 -31.12 -39.79
CA LEU A 277 -12.24 -29.71 -40.02
C LEU A 277 -13.51 -29.53 -40.84
N HIS A 278 -14.41 -28.70 -40.34
CA HIS A 278 -15.64 -28.28 -41.00
C HIS A 278 -15.66 -26.76 -41.17
N VAL A 279 -16.13 -26.30 -42.32
CA VAL A 279 -16.41 -24.89 -42.61
C VAL A 279 -17.87 -24.75 -43.01
N ARG A 280 -18.66 -24.02 -42.22
CA ARG A 280 -20.04 -23.67 -42.53
C ARG A 280 -20.08 -22.26 -43.10
N ASN A 281 -20.58 -22.10 -44.32
CA ASN A 281 -20.75 -20.77 -44.93
C ASN A 281 -22.11 -20.15 -44.59
N GLU A 282 -22.32 -18.89 -44.96
CA GLU A 282 -23.56 -18.15 -44.74
C GLU A 282 -24.79 -18.74 -45.45
N ASN A 283 -24.58 -19.60 -46.46
CA ASN A 283 -25.62 -20.21 -47.28
C ASN A 283 -25.90 -21.67 -46.88
N ASP A 284 -25.81 -21.98 -45.58
CA ASP A 284 -26.08 -23.29 -44.98
C ASP A 284 -25.28 -24.49 -45.54
N THR A 285 -24.22 -24.22 -46.30
CA THR A 285 -23.35 -25.27 -46.85
C THR A 285 -22.22 -25.57 -45.88
N ILE A 286 -21.91 -26.87 -45.72
CA ILE A 286 -20.81 -27.35 -44.89
C ILE A 286 -19.77 -28.03 -45.77
N ILE A 287 -18.56 -27.48 -45.78
CA ILE A 287 -17.39 -28.05 -46.43
C ILE A 287 -16.58 -28.80 -45.38
N LYS A 288 -16.11 -30.01 -45.70
CA LYS A 288 -15.39 -30.88 -44.78
C LYS A 288 -14.05 -31.30 -45.38
N LEU A 289 -12.99 -31.30 -44.60
CA LEU A 289 -11.68 -31.83 -45.01
C LEU A 289 -11.41 -33.15 -44.30
N TYR A 290 -11.68 -34.27 -44.96
CA TYR A 290 -11.46 -35.62 -44.45
C TYR A 290 -11.13 -36.59 -45.57
N GLN A 291 -10.47 -37.70 -45.22
CA GLN A 291 -10.25 -38.80 -46.16
C GLN A 291 -11.44 -39.76 -46.13
N GLN A 292 -11.91 -40.17 -47.30
CA GLN A 292 -12.86 -41.27 -47.45
C GLN A 292 -12.30 -42.35 -48.38
N ALA A 293 -12.84 -43.57 -48.29
CA ALA A 293 -12.53 -44.62 -49.26
C ALA A 293 -12.96 -44.15 -50.67
N HIS A 294 -12.19 -44.53 -51.69
CA HIS A 294 -12.60 -44.25 -53.07
C HIS A 294 -13.91 -44.98 -53.38
N ILE A 295 -14.76 -44.38 -54.21
CA ILE A 295 -15.93 -45.05 -54.75
C ILE A 295 -15.44 -45.98 -55.86
N ALA A 296 -15.75 -47.28 -55.77
CA ALA A 296 -15.39 -48.24 -56.81
C ALA A 296 -16.06 -47.87 -58.14
N ASP A 297 -15.36 -48.08 -59.25
CA ASP A 297 -15.90 -47.82 -60.58
C ASP A 297 -17.15 -48.69 -60.83
N ALA A 298 -18.19 -48.10 -61.42
CA ALA A 298 -19.41 -48.83 -61.69
C ALA A 298 -19.16 -49.82 -62.85
N PRO A 299 -19.45 -51.12 -62.68
CA PRO A 299 -19.21 -52.09 -63.73
C PRO A 299 -20.11 -51.77 -64.94
N GLY A 300 -19.51 -51.37 -66.06
CA GLY A 300 -20.19 -51.12 -67.34
C GLY A 300 -19.99 -49.75 -67.97
N ASP A 301 -19.14 -48.88 -67.39
CA ASP A 301 -18.94 -47.55 -67.96
C ASP A 301 -18.06 -47.58 -69.24
N THR A 302 -18.48 -46.83 -70.26
CA THR A 302 -17.77 -46.78 -71.55
C THR A 302 -16.86 -45.56 -71.56
N ALA A 303 -15.58 -45.77 -71.88
CA ALA A 303 -14.48 -44.81 -71.73
C ALA A 303 -14.70 -43.38 -72.32
N ALA A 304 -15.68 -43.19 -73.20
CA ALA A 304 -15.95 -41.90 -73.84
C ALA A 304 -16.82 -40.94 -73.01
N ASN A 305 -17.75 -41.42 -72.18
CA ASN A 305 -18.58 -40.56 -71.31
C ASN A 305 -17.83 -40.10 -70.05
N ASN A 306 -16.76 -40.82 -69.70
CA ASN A 306 -15.97 -40.57 -68.50
C ASN A 306 -14.96 -39.45 -68.69
N ALA A 307 -14.41 -39.26 -69.89
CA ALA A 307 -13.42 -38.22 -70.12
C ALA A 307 -13.98 -36.79 -69.89
N ILE A 308 -15.20 -36.49 -70.36
CA ILE A 308 -15.81 -35.16 -70.18
C ILE A 308 -16.13 -34.89 -68.70
N THR A 309 -16.72 -35.87 -68.03
CA THR A 309 -17.10 -35.76 -66.62
C THR A 309 -15.88 -35.68 -65.71
N ILE A 310 -14.86 -36.51 -65.97
CA ILE A 310 -13.57 -36.47 -65.27
C ILE A 310 -12.90 -35.12 -65.51
N ASN A 311 -12.84 -34.63 -66.75
CA ASN A 311 -12.25 -33.32 -67.04
C ASN A 311 -13.02 -32.19 -66.33
N ALA A 312 -14.34 -32.25 -66.23
CA ALA A 312 -15.13 -31.27 -65.49
C ALA A 312 -14.85 -31.34 -63.98
N ILE A 313 -14.68 -32.53 -63.41
CA ILE A 313 -14.28 -32.72 -62.01
C ILE A 313 -12.86 -32.20 -61.79
N LEU A 314 -11.91 -32.52 -62.67
CA LEU A 314 -10.53 -32.03 -62.61
C LEU A 314 -10.50 -30.51 -62.68
N VAL A 315 -11.20 -29.89 -63.63
CA VAL A 315 -11.34 -28.43 -63.74
C VAL A 315 -11.97 -27.83 -62.49
N ALA A 316 -12.98 -28.48 -61.90
CA ALA A 316 -13.59 -28.01 -60.65
C ALA A 316 -12.64 -28.12 -59.46
N LEU A 317 -11.85 -29.19 -59.36
CA LEU A 317 -10.85 -29.39 -58.32
C LEU A 317 -9.68 -28.40 -58.51
N GLU A 318 -9.23 -28.15 -59.73
CA GLU A 318 -8.26 -27.12 -60.10
C GLU A 318 -8.77 -25.72 -59.75
N THR A 319 -10.03 -25.41 -60.09
CA THR A 319 -10.68 -24.13 -59.76
C THR A 319 -10.77 -23.91 -58.25
N ASN A 320 -10.99 -24.99 -57.49
CA ASN A 320 -10.98 -24.96 -56.03
C ASN A 320 -9.57 -25.05 -55.41
N GLY A 321 -8.51 -25.13 -56.22
CA GLY A 321 -7.12 -25.20 -55.76
C GLY A 321 -6.73 -26.53 -55.12
N LEU A 322 -7.52 -27.59 -55.29
CA LEU A 322 -7.26 -28.93 -54.75
C LEU A 322 -6.37 -29.79 -55.67
N LEU A 323 -6.22 -29.39 -56.94
CA LEU A 323 -5.28 -29.96 -57.91
C LEU A 323 -4.53 -28.83 -58.62
N ALA A 324 -3.27 -29.07 -58.98
CA ALA A 324 -2.49 -28.15 -59.80
C ALA A 324 -2.65 -28.51 -61.28
N THR A 325 -2.69 -27.49 -62.14
CA THR A 325 -2.51 -27.67 -63.58
C THR A 325 -1.03 -27.98 -63.83
N GLU A 326 -0.73 -29.12 -64.46
CA GLU A 326 0.62 -29.40 -64.97
C GLU A 326 1.02 -28.42 -66.08
#